data_AF-A0A2J6TR27-F1
#
_entry.id   AF-A0A2J6TR27-F1
#
_cell.length_a   1.000
_cell.length_b   1.000
_cell.length_c   1.000
_cell.angle_alpha   90.00
_cell.angle_beta   90.00
_cell.angle_gamma   90.00
#
_symmetry.space_group_name_H-M   'P 1'
#
loop_
_entity.id
_entity.type
_entity.pdbx_description
1 polymer ?
#
loop_
_entity_poly.entity_id
_entity_poly.type
_entity_poly.pdbx_seq_one_letter_code
_entity_poly.pdbx_strand_id
1 'polypeptide(L)'
;MASQLATVSAFVEGAPPGELADVIADIKALTIESPNLVSQLGPAFEKYNEEQFATVKLPGSSQYVIVSSHNSLGNGRYFDVENSSSFVFNHTTQKASGVQSYVLESGHSDLVNSILKSLGTHVKEHYPNASYGVYPIEGDSKIAILVVANKYSPNNFWNGRWRSLYIYSPSSSSLSGTMKVDVHYYEDGNVRLLTTKPTSASISSGSASTIIREITVAEKKYQEELNKGFNNLSEGAFKGLRRQLPITRQKIEWDKIAGYRLGQDIGGGSSKR
;
A
#
# COMPACT_ATOMS: atom_id res chain seq x y z
N MET A 1 -26.03 9.65 -12.00
CA MET A 1 -25.29 10.31 -10.90
C MET A 1 -25.05 9.27 -9.82
N ALA A 2 -23.84 9.17 -9.26
CA ALA A 2 -23.61 8.33 -8.09
C ALA A 2 -24.48 8.83 -6.93
N SER A 3 -25.04 7.94 -6.11
CA SER A 3 -25.74 8.35 -4.90
C SER A 3 -24.75 9.02 -3.94
N GLN A 4 -25.24 9.90 -3.07
CA GLN A 4 -24.42 10.55 -2.04
C GLN A 4 -23.64 9.52 -1.20
N LEU A 5 -24.26 8.37 -0.91
CA LEU A 5 -23.61 7.25 -0.23
C LEU A 5 -22.44 6.69 -1.03
N ALA A 6 -22.60 6.44 -2.34
CA ALA A 6 -21.52 5.91 -3.17
C ALA A 6 -20.32 6.87 -3.24
N THR A 7 -20.57 8.19 -3.30
CA THR A 7 -19.50 9.19 -3.28
C THR A 7 -18.75 9.19 -1.95
N VAL A 8 -19.46 9.16 -0.83
CA VAL A 8 -18.84 9.17 0.50
C VAL A 8 -18.10 7.85 0.79
N SER A 9 -18.63 6.71 0.37
CA SER A 9 -17.93 5.43 0.42
C SER A 9 -16.61 5.48 -0.37
N ALA A 10 -16.59 6.13 -1.54
CA ALA A 10 -15.37 6.29 -2.31
C ALA A 10 -14.31 7.16 -1.61
N PHE A 11 -14.71 8.15 -0.81
CA PHE A 11 -13.77 8.92 0.03
C PHE A 11 -13.12 8.05 1.12
N VAL A 12 -13.90 7.19 1.77
CA VAL A 12 -13.38 6.20 2.73
C VAL A 12 -12.35 5.28 2.06
N GLU A 13 -12.70 4.71 0.92
CA GLU A 13 -11.81 3.79 0.17
C GLU A 13 -10.55 4.48 -0.36
N GLY A 14 -10.64 5.78 -0.69
CA GLY A 14 -9.54 6.60 -1.19
C GLY A 14 -8.60 7.15 -0.12
N ALA A 15 -8.92 6.97 1.16
CA ALA A 15 -8.18 7.58 2.27
C ALA A 15 -6.68 7.18 2.25
N PRO A 16 -5.75 8.15 2.36
CA PRO A 16 -4.33 7.83 2.50
C PRO A 16 -4.03 6.98 3.75
N PRO A 17 -2.90 6.25 3.76
CA PRO A 17 -2.53 5.43 4.89
C PRO A 17 -2.32 6.30 6.14
N GLY A 18 -2.98 5.95 7.24
CA GLY A 18 -2.87 6.70 8.50
C GLY A 18 -3.80 7.90 8.63
N GLU A 19 -4.60 8.23 7.61
CA GLU A 19 -5.43 9.45 7.56
C GLU A 19 -6.93 9.15 7.50
N LEU A 20 -7.33 7.87 7.67
CA LEU A 20 -8.75 7.48 7.61
C LEU A 20 -9.60 8.24 8.65
N ALA A 21 -9.07 8.44 9.87
CA ALA A 21 -9.80 9.13 10.92
C ALA A 21 -10.11 10.60 10.55
N ASP A 22 -9.16 11.27 9.91
CA ASP A 22 -9.30 12.65 9.43
C ASP A 22 -10.32 12.71 8.28
N VAL A 23 -10.23 11.79 7.31
CA VAL A 23 -11.21 11.67 6.23
C VAL A 23 -12.63 11.42 6.76
N ILE A 24 -12.78 10.61 7.80
CA ILE A 24 -14.09 10.39 8.45
C ILE A 24 -14.59 11.67 9.13
N ALA A 25 -13.71 12.45 9.76
CA ALA A 25 -14.07 13.73 10.36
C ALA A 25 -14.56 14.73 9.30
N ASP A 26 -13.87 14.80 8.15
CA ASP A 26 -14.26 15.64 7.02
C ASP A 26 -15.59 15.21 6.41
N ILE A 27 -15.79 13.90 6.22
CA ILE A 27 -17.07 13.35 5.76
C ILE A 27 -18.21 13.79 6.69
N LYS A 28 -18.03 13.67 8.01
CA LYS A 28 -19.05 14.10 8.98
C LYS A 28 -19.38 15.59 8.87
N ALA A 29 -18.36 16.43 8.64
CA ALA A 29 -18.54 17.86 8.45
C ALA A 29 -19.26 18.20 7.13
N LEU A 30 -19.02 17.43 6.07
CA LEU A 30 -19.68 17.60 4.77
C LEU A 30 -21.11 17.06 4.75
N THR A 31 -21.46 16.14 5.65
CA THR A 31 -22.76 15.44 5.65
C THR A 31 -23.62 15.78 6.86
N ILE A 32 -23.51 17.00 7.41
CA ILE A 32 -24.24 17.45 8.61
C ILE A 32 -25.76 17.27 8.45
N GLU A 33 -26.30 17.53 7.26
CA GLU A 33 -27.74 17.39 6.97
C GLU A 33 -28.17 15.92 6.74
N SER A 34 -27.23 14.98 6.75
CA SER A 34 -27.46 13.55 6.50
C SER A 34 -26.67 12.66 7.47
N PRO A 35 -26.92 12.76 8.79
CA PRO A 35 -26.11 12.08 9.80
C PRO A 35 -26.18 10.54 9.71
N ASN A 36 -27.29 10.00 9.20
CA ASN A 36 -27.47 8.57 8.97
C ASN A 36 -26.61 8.02 7.82
N LEU A 37 -25.89 8.86 7.08
CA LEU A 37 -25.03 8.40 6.00
C LEU A 37 -23.78 7.68 6.54
N VAL A 38 -23.21 8.18 7.65
CA VAL A 38 -21.99 7.63 8.23
C VAL A 38 -22.20 6.22 8.79
N SER A 39 -23.39 5.93 9.32
CA SER A 39 -23.72 4.58 9.81
C SER A 39 -23.84 3.55 8.68
N GLN A 40 -24.05 3.99 7.44
CA GLN A 40 -24.14 3.13 6.26
C GLN A 40 -22.76 2.85 5.63
N LEU A 41 -21.68 3.46 6.11
CA LEU A 41 -20.32 3.28 5.57
C LEU A 41 -19.62 2.00 6.04
N GLY A 42 -20.29 1.16 6.83
CA GLY A 42 -19.76 -0.12 7.33
C GLY A 42 -19.04 -0.94 6.25
N PRO A 43 -19.67 -1.22 5.09
CA PRO A 43 -19.03 -1.97 4.00
C PRO A 43 -17.79 -1.28 3.42
N ALA A 44 -17.77 0.06 3.34
CA ALA A 44 -16.62 0.80 2.86
C ALA A 44 -15.45 0.74 3.85
N PHE A 45 -15.73 0.78 5.16
CA PHE A 45 -14.71 0.58 6.19
C PHE A 45 -14.15 -0.84 6.17
N GLU A 46 -14.99 -1.85 6.02
CA GLU A 46 -14.56 -3.24 5.90
C GLU A 46 -13.61 -3.42 4.72
N LYS A 47 -14.06 -3.01 3.53
CA LYS A 47 -13.25 -3.06 2.31
C LYS A 47 -11.94 -2.30 2.46
N TYR A 48 -11.97 -1.06 2.96
CA TYR A 48 -10.75 -0.28 3.18
C TYR A 48 -9.79 -1.01 4.12
N ASN A 49 -10.25 -1.45 5.29
CA ASN A 49 -9.38 -2.07 6.28
C ASN A 49 -8.76 -3.38 5.77
N GLU A 50 -9.54 -4.21 5.08
CA GLU A 50 -9.04 -5.47 4.52
C GLU A 50 -8.06 -5.25 3.36
N GLU A 51 -8.39 -4.37 2.41
CA GLU A 51 -7.50 -4.10 1.27
C GLU A 51 -6.19 -3.44 1.71
N GLN A 52 -6.25 -2.63 2.78
CA GLN A 52 -5.11 -1.92 3.33
C GLN A 52 -4.29 -2.75 4.32
N PHE A 53 -4.69 -4.00 4.60
CA PHE A 53 -4.06 -4.85 5.62
C PHE A 53 -3.95 -4.10 6.94
N ALA A 54 -5.08 -3.57 7.43
CA ALA A 54 -5.11 -2.82 8.68
C ALA A 54 -4.47 -3.63 9.80
N THR A 55 -3.60 -2.99 10.57
CA THR A 55 -2.87 -3.62 11.66
C THR A 55 -3.46 -3.19 13.00
N VAL A 56 -3.77 -4.13 13.89
CA VAL A 56 -4.37 -3.85 15.20
C VAL A 56 -3.65 -4.64 16.29
N LYS A 57 -3.55 -4.06 17.50
CA LYS A 57 -3.08 -4.82 18.67
C LYS A 57 -4.25 -5.51 19.35
N LEU A 58 -4.07 -6.78 19.68
CA LEU A 58 -5.03 -7.50 20.50
C LEU A 58 -4.94 -7.01 21.97
N PRO A 59 -6.06 -6.97 22.71
CA PRO A 59 -6.04 -6.70 24.14
C PRO A 59 -5.01 -7.56 24.89
N GLY A 60 -4.04 -6.92 25.55
CA GLY A 60 -2.97 -7.59 26.29
C GLY A 60 -1.77 -8.07 25.45
N SER A 61 -1.79 -7.89 24.12
CA SER A 61 -0.65 -8.21 23.24
C SER A 61 0.17 -6.97 22.88
N SER A 62 1.49 -7.16 22.76
CA SER A 62 2.41 -6.14 22.26
C SER A 62 2.56 -6.15 20.74
N GLN A 63 2.22 -7.26 20.09
CA GLN A 63 2.35 -7.45 18.65
C GLN A 63 1.09 -7.01 17.90
N TYR A 64 1.28 -6.57 16.66
CA TYR A 64 0.20 -6.24 15.75
C TYR A 64 -0.19 -7.47 14.94
N VAL A 65 -1.49 -7.64 14.73
CA VAL A 65 -2.07 -8.64 13.83
C VAL A 65 -2.71 -7.93 12.63
N ILE A 66 -2.83 -8.65 11.51
CA ILE A 66 -3.38 -8.12 10.25
C ILE A 66 -4.89 -8.42 10.17
N VAL A 67 -5.64 -7.47 9.63
CA VAL A 67 -7.02 -7.64 9.19
C VAL A 67 -7.04 -7.70 7.66
N SER A 68 -7.53 -8.81 7.10
CA SER A 68 -7.62 -9.02 5.65
C SER A 68 -8.72 -10.01 5.31
N SER A 69 -9.18 -9.99 4.07
CA SER A 69 -10.10 -11.02 3.56
C SER A 69 -9.51 -12.44 3.59
N HIS A 70 -8.18 -12.57 3.62
CA HIS A 70 -7.48 -13.86 3.65
C HIS A 70 -7.48 -14.54 5.02
N ASN A 71 -7.83 -13.80 6.09
CA ASN A 71 -7.93 -14.35 7.44
C ASN A 71 -9.28 -14.06 8.11
N SER A 72 -10.31 -13.81 7.29
CA SER A 72 -11.68 -13.61 7.77
C SER A 72 -12.35 -14.97 8.06
N LEU A 73 -12.98 -15.07 9.22
CA LEU A 73 -13.90 -16.15 9.61
C LEU A 73 -15.37 -15.78 9.33
N GLY A 74 -15.60 -14.63 8.71
CA GLY A 74 -16.92 -14.02 8.56
C GLY A 74 -17.40 -13.32 9.84
N ASN A 75 -18.50 -12.56 9.71
CA ASN A 75 -19.14 -11.83 10.80
C ASN A 75 -18.19 -10.87 11.56
N GLY A 76 -17.26 -10.22 10.85
CA GLY A 76 -16.30 -9.28 11.42
C GLY A 76 -15.25 -9.92 12.33
N ARG A 77 -15.03 -11.23 12.22
CA ARG A 77 -14.07 -11.98 13.02
C ARG A 77 -12.92 -12.46 12.15
N TYR A 78 -11.72 -12.35 12.68
CA TYR A 78 -10.47 -12.67 12.00
C TYR A 78 -9.64 -13.60 12.86
N PHE A 79 -8.72 -14.35 12.24
CA PHE A 79 -7.80 -15.22 12.97
C PHE A 79 -6.34 -14.84 12.72
N ASP A 80 -5.50 -15.14 13.71
CA ASP A 80 -4.07 -15.01 13.66
C ASP A 80 -3.43 -16.37 13.95
N VAL A 81 -2.59 -16.83 13.03
CA VAL A 81 -1.94 -18.13 13.09
C VAL A 81 -0.80 -18.12 14.11
N GLU A 82 -0.05 -17.02 14.22
CA GLU A 82 1.12 -16.94 15.11
C GLU A 82 0.73 -17.10 16.58
N ASN A 83 -0.32 -16.40 17.00
CA ASN A 83 -0.80 -16.46 18.38
C ASN A 83 -1.88 -17.53 18.61
N SER A 84 -2.22 -18.33 17.59
CA SER A 84 -3.31 -19.33 17.66
C SER A 84 -4.59 -18.73 18.27
N SER A 85 -5.00 -17.58 17.74
CA SER A 85 -6.08 -16.80 18.30
C SER A 85 -7.00 -16.25 17.22
N SER A 86 -8.22 -15.90 17.61
CA SER A 86 -9.16 -15.18 16.76
C SER A 86 -9.80 -14.04 17.53
N PHE A 87 -10.22 -13.01 16.82
CA PHE A 87 -10.62 -11.74 17.39
C PHE A 87 -11.70 -11.08 16.53
N VAL A 88 -12.58 -10.32 17.16
CA VAL A 88 -13.56 -9.46 16.49
C VAL A 88 -12.89 -8.12 16.19
N PHE A 89 -13.04 -7.63 14.97
CA PHE A 89 -12.55 -6.33 14.55
C PHE A 89 -13.70 -5.40 14.20
N ASN A 90 -13.76 -4.25 14.87
CA ASN A 90 -14.74 -3.22 14.54
C ASN A 90 -14.15 -2.28 13.48
N HIS A 91 -14.59 -2.42 12.24
CA HIS A 91 -14.06 -1.64 11.10
C HIS A 91 -14.22 -0.12 11.22
N THR A 92 -15.25 0.35 11.93
CA THR A 92 -15.51 1.79 12.13
C THR A 92 -14.53 2.40 13.13
N THR A 93 -14.22 1.68 14.21
CA THR A 93 -13.34 2.19 15.30
C THR A 93 -11.91 1.71 15.19
N GLN A 94 -11.64 0.75 14.29
CA GLN A 94 -10.36 0.06 14.10
C GLN A 94 -9.82 -0.58 15.39
N LYS A 95 -10.71 -1.15 16.22
CA LYS A 95 -10.37 -1.81 17.48
C LYS A 95 -10.65 -3.30 17.44
N ALA A 96 -9.74 -4.08 18.02
CA ALA A 96 -9.90 -5.50 18.24
C ALA A 96 -10.53 -5.79 19.61
N SER A 97 -11.35 -6.83 19.69
CA SER A 97 -12.02 -7.30 20.91
C SER A 97 -12.35 -8.79 20.79
N GLY A 98 -12.93 -9.38 21.85
CA GLY A 98 -13.44 -10.75 21.79
C GLY A 98 -12.39 -11.81 21.43
N VAL A 99 -11.16 -11.67 21.95
CA VAL A 99 -10.06 -12.60 21.69
C VAL A 99 -10.39 -13.98 22.25
N GLN A 100 -10.22 -15.01 21.43
CA GLN A 100 -10.47 -16.41 21.79
C GLN A 100 -9.39 -17.30 21.18
N SER A 101 -9.15 -18.46 21.79
CA SER A 101 -8.28 -19.48 21.21
C SER A 101 -8.81 -19.94 19.86
N TYR A 102 -7.93 -20.06 18.87
CA TYR A 102 -8.26 -20.57 17.55
C TYR A 102 -7.06 -21.35 17.02
N VAL A 103 -7.25 -22.64 16.80
CA VAL A 103 -6.21 -23.50 16.23
C VAL A 103 -6.50 -23.65 14.75
N LEU A 104 -5.50 -23.41 13.91
CA LEU A 104 -5.62 -23.58 12.47
C LEU A 104 -5.82 -25.06 12.13
N GLU A 105 -6.96 -25.38 11.52
CA GLU A 105 -7.21 -26.71 10.94
C GLU A 105 -6.92 -26.65 9.44
N SER A 106 -5.74 -27.13 9.03
CA SER A 106 -5.28 -27.14 7.63
C SER A 106 -4.38 -28.35 7.39
N GLY A 107 -4.51 -28.99 6.22
CA GLY A 107 -3.60 -30.02 5.73
C GLY A 107 -2.20 -29.49 5.41
N HIS A 108 -2.05 -28.17 5.34
CA HIS A 108 -0.79 -27.46 5.14
C HIS A 108 -0.27 -26.75 6.40
N SER A 109 -0.78 -27.07 7.59
CA SER A 109 -0.41 -26.40 8.85
C SER A 109 1.12 -26.32 9.07
N ASP A 110 1.85 -27.41 8.82
CA ASP A 110 3.33 -27.43 8.95
C ASP A 110 4.02 -26.48 7.98
N LEU A 111 3.54 -26.44 6.73
CA LEU A 111 4.08 -25.54 5.71
C LEU A 111 3.76 -24.08 6.04
N VAL A 112 2.53 -23.78 6.45
CA VAL A 112 2.11 -22.44 6.89
C VAL A 112 2.98 -21.95 8.04
N ASN A 113 3.17 -22.76 9.08
CA ASN A 113 4.02 -22.41 10.23
C ASN A 113 5.49 -22.23 9.84
N SER A 114 5.99 -23.07 8.93
CA SER A 114 7.36 -22.97 8.42
C SER A 114 7.58 -21.67 7.61
N ILE A 115 6.63 -21.32 6.73
CA ILE A 115 6.65 -20.05 5.97
C ILE A 115 6.55 -18.88 6.94
N LEU A 116 5.63 -18.92 7.91
CA LEU A 116 5.43 -17.86 8.90
C LEU A 116 6.72 -17.55 9.68
N LYS A 117 7.42 -18.60 10.15
CA LYS A 117 8.70 -18.46 10.85
C LYS A 117 9.80 -17.87 9.96
N SER A 118 9.95 -18.38 8.73
CA SER A 118 10.94 -17.84 7.79
C SER A 118 10.61 -16.40 7.38
N LEU A 119 9.32 -16.07 7.22
CA LEU A 119 8.85 -14.73 6.91
C LEU A 119 9.13 -13.76 8.04
N GLY A 120 8.94 -14.16 9.30
CA GLY A 120 9.29 -13.33 10.46
C GLY A 120 10.78 -12.97 10.50
N THR A 121 11.65 -13.88 10.05
CA THR A 121 13.09 -13.60 9.93
C THR A 121 13.36 -12.58 8.80
N HIS A 122 12.80 -12.81 7.60
CA HIS A 122 12.85 -11.87 6.48
C HIS A 122 12.36 -10.47 6.86
N VAL A 123 11.21 -10.39 7.53
CA VAL A 123 10.59 -9.13 7.93
C VAL A 123 11.51 -8.36 8.88
N LYS A 124 12.09 -9.05 9.87
CA LYS A 124 13.02 -8.43 10.83
C LYS A 124 14.30 -7.89 10.17
N GLU A 125 14.78 -8.55 9.11
CA GLU A 125 15.99 -8.16 8.40
C GLU A 125 15.76 -7.00 7.42
N HIS A 126 14.56 -6.91 6.82
CA HIS A 126 14.30 -6.01 5.70
C HIS A 126 13.36 -4.83 6.01
N TYR A 127 12.59 -4.90 7.09
CA TYR A 127 11.62 -3.86 7.46
C TYR A 127 11.89 -3.33 8.87
N PRO A 128 11.97 -1.99 9.06
CA PRO A 128 12.14 -1.43 10.41
C PRO A 128 10.97 -1.77 11.35
N ASN A 129 9.75 -1.80 10.81
CA ASN A 129 8.54 -2.22 11.50
C ASN A 129 7.52 -2.69 10.48
N ALA A 130 7.12 -3.95 10.57
CA ALA A 130 6.06 -4.52 9.74
C ALA A 130 5.31 -5.62 10.49
N SER A 131 4.06 -5.82 10.10
CA SER A 131 3.26 -6.97 10.48
C SER A 131 3.19 -7.92 9.31
N TYR A 132 3.09 -9.22 9.59
CA TYR A 132 3.01 -10.25 8.56
C TYR A 132 2.02 -11.34 8.99
N GLY A 133 1.58 -12.15 8.03
CA GLY A 133 0.68 -13.26 8.29
C GLY A 133 0.68 -14.25 7.14
N VAL A 134 0.42 -15.51 7.45
CA VAL A 134 0.36 -16.61 6.48
C VAL A 134 -0.91 -17.38 6.72
N TYR A 135 -1.75 -17.53 5.70
CA TYR A 135 -3.10 -18.06 5.85
C TYR A 135 -3.40 -19.06 4.72
N PRO A 136 -3.95 -20.25 5.03
CA PRO A 136 -4.55 -21.08 3.99
C PRO A 136 -5.82 -20.41 3.46
N ILE A 137 -6.02 -20.46 2.15
CA ILE A 137 -7.15 -19.83 1.45
C ILE A 137 -7.72 -20.79 0.42
N GLU A 138 -8.89 -20.44 -0.15
CA GLU A 138 -9.56 -21.23 -1.20
C GLU A 138 -9.73 -22.71 -0.80
N GLY A 139 -10.23 -22.95 0.42
CA GLY A 139 -10.45 -24.31 0.93
C GLY A 139 -9.17 -25.11 1.10
N ASP A 140 -8.09 -24.46 1.56
CA ASP A 140 -6.76 -25.05 1.79
C ASP A 140 -5.98 -25.42 0.51
N SER A 141 -6.44 -24.97 -0.66
CA SER A 141 -5.75 -25.24 -1.94
C SER A 141 -4.58 -24.29 -2.23
N LYS A 142 -4.55 -23.13 -1.57
CA LYS A 142 -3.52 -22.09 -1.73
C LYS A 142 -3.17 -21.48 -0.38
N ILE A 143 -2.03 -20.81 -0.32
CA ILE A 143 -1.51 -20.14 0.87
C ILE A 143 -1.28 -18.66 0.55
N ALA A 144 -1.97 -17.77 1.25
CA ALA A 144 -1.73 -16.34 1.22
C ALA A 144 -0.61 -15.96 2.20
N ILE A 145 0.31 -15.11 1.76
CA ILE A 145 1.46 -14.61 2.51
C ILE A 145 1.40 -13.09 2.44
N LEU A 146 1.19 -12.44 3.58
CA LEU A 146 0.99 -11.00 3.68
C LEU A 146 2.13 -10.34 4.44
N VAL A 147 2.57 -9.18 3.97
CA VAL A 147 3.43 -8.25 4.72
C VAL A 147 2.85 -6.84 4.58
N VAL A 148 2.77 -6.13 5.69
CA VAL A 148 2.38 -4.71 5.71
C VAL A 148 3.34 -3.94 6.62
N ALA A 149 3.96 -2.92 6.05
CA ALA A 149 4.85 -2.02 6.78
C ALA A 149 4.27 -0.61 6.74
N ASN A 150 4.11 -0.01 7.91
CA ASN A 150 3.49 1.29 8.09
C ASN A 150 4.48 2.25 8.73
N LYS A 151 4.58 3.46 8.20
CA LYS A 151 5.32 4.56 8.84
C LYS A 151 4.52 5.84 8.72
N TYR A 152 3.98 6.29 9.85
CA TYR A 152 3.17 7.49 9.93
C TYR A 152 3.93 8.57 10.68
N SER A 153 3.99 9.74 10.08
CA SER A 153 4.71 10.87 10.62
C SER A 153 3.91 12.16 10.41
N PRO A 154 2.70 12.26 10.98
CA PRO A 154 1.79 13.37 10.74
C PRO A 154 2.37 14.73 11.15
N ASN A 155 3.19 14.78 12.21
CA ASN A 155 3.90 16.00 12.62
C ASN A 155 4.91 16.51 11.56
N ASN A 156 5.33 15.64 10.64
CA ASN A 156 6.18 16.00 9.51
C ASN A 156 5.41 15.94 8.18
N PHE A 157 4.07 15.93 8.24
CA PHE A 157 3.18 15.97 7.08
C PHE A 157 3.38 14.85 6.06
N TRP A 158 3.73 13.64 6.50
CA TRP A 158 3.81 12.50 5.60
C TRP A 158 3.49 11.16 6.23
N ASN A 159 2.94 10.28 5.40
CA ASN A 159 2.62 8.90 5.75
C ASN A 159 3.04 7.96 4.62
N GLY A 160 3.45 6.75 4.97
CA GLY A 160 3.86 5.73 4.03
C GLY A 160 3.38 4.34 4.43
N ARG A 161 3.01 3.55 3.42
CA ARG A 161 2.61 2.15 3.58
C ARG A 161 3.19 1.30 2.45
N TRP A 162 3.81 0.21 2.83
CA TRP A 162 4.14 -0.92 1.95
C TRP A 162 3.17 -2.06 2.23
N ARG A 163 2.67 -2.71 1.17
CA ARG A 163 1.89 -3.95 1.25
C ARG A 163 2.40 -4.94 0.24
N SER A 164 2.67 -6.17 0.64
CA SER A 164 2.88 -7.28 -0.28
C SER A 164 1.93 -8.42 0.04
N LEU A 165 1.33 -8.97 -1.02
CA LEU A 165 0.47 -10.16 -1.01
C LEU A 165 1.10 -11.14 -1.98
N TYR A 166 1.42 -12.33 -1.50
CA TYR A 166 1.80 -13.47 -2.33
C TYR A 166 0.83 -14.62 -2.10
N ILE A 167 0.50 -15.30 -3.19
CA ILE A 167 -0.34 -16.49 -3.20
C ILE A 167 0.52 -17.62 -3.74
N TYR A 168 0.81 -18.57 -2.87
CA TYR A 168 1.50 -19.80 -3.21
C TYR A 168 0.49 -20.93 -3.45
N SER A 169 0.63 -21.64 -4.56
CA SER A 169 -0.16 -22.82 -4.88
C SER A 169 0.74 -24.06 -4.80
N PRO A 170 0.58 -24.92 -3.77
CA PRO A 170 1.39 -26.13 -3.62
C PRO A 170 1.26 -27.09 -4.81
N SER A 171 0.06 -27.22 -5.39
CA SER A 171 -0.23 -28.14 -6.49
C SER A 171 0.52 -27.81 -7.78
N SER A 172 0.64 -26.52 -8.11
CA SER A 172 1.33 -26.02 -9.30
C SER A 172 2.74 -25.52 -8.99
N SER A 173 3.15 -25.54 -7.72
CA SER A 173 4.40 -24.92 -7.23
C SER A 173 4.61 -23.50 -7.75
N SER A 174 3.52 -22.73 -7.88
CA SER A 174 3.55 -21.38 -8.42
C SER A 174 3.35 -20.34 -7.33
N LEU A 175 4.14 -19.27 -7.38
CA LEU A 175 3.99 -18.10 -6.52
C LEU A 175 3.57 -16.92 -7.39
N SER A 176 2.39 -16.37 -7.15
CA SER A 176 1.96 -15.10 -7.72
C SER A 176 1.87 -14.05 -6.61
N GLY A 177 2.05 -12.78 -6.93
CA GLY A 177 1.94 -11.76 -5.91
C GLY A 177 1.84 -10.35 -6.45
N THR A 178 1.60 -9.42 -5.55
CA THR A 178 1.51 -8.00 -5.83
C THR A 178 2.13 -7.23 -4.68
N MET A 179 3.04 -6.31 -5.01
CA MET A 179 3.61 -5.34 -4.06
C MET A 179 3.02 -3.96 -4.37
N LYS A 180 2.64 -3.22 -3.33
CA LYS A 180 2.04 -1.89 -3.42
C LYS A 180 2.76 -0.94 -2.48
N VAL A 181 3.00 0.28 -2.97
CA VAL A 181 3.53 1.39 -2.16
C VAL A 181 2.57 2.56 -2.26
N ASP A 182 2.24 3.14 -1.12
CA ASP A 182 1.41 4.32 -0.96
C ASP A 182 2.11 5.30 -0.04
N VAL A 183 2.56 6.44 -0.57
CA VAL A 183 3.22 7.51 0.19
C VAL A 183 2.48 8.80 -0.07
N HIS A 184 2.12 9.51 0.99
CA HIS A 184 1.44 10.80 0.94
C HIS A 184 2.26 11.84 1.70
N TYR A 185 2.57 12.96 1.05
CA TYR A 185 3.24 14.13 1.62
C TYR A 185 2.36 15.36 1.39
N TYR A 186 2.10 16.13 2.44
CA TYR A 186 1.08 17.18 2.44
C TYR A 186 1.49 18.47 3.17
N GLU A 187 2.80 18.77 3.22
CA GLU A 187 3.29 20.07 3.68
C GLU A 187 3.20 21.08 2.51
N ASP A 188 2.45 22.17 2.69
CA ASP A 188 2.27 23.24 1.70
C ASP A 188 1.84 22.78 0.29
N GLY A 189 1.23 21.60 0.20
CA GLY A 189 0.84 20.96 -1.04
C GLY A 189 0.23 19.58 -0.80
N ASN A 190 0.01 18.82 -1.87
CA ASN A 190 -0.43 17.43 -1.79
C ASN A 190 0.26 16.62 -2.89
N VAL A 191 1.15 15.72 -2.48
CA VAL A 191 1.88 14.82 -3.36
C VAL A 191 1.67 13.39 -2.87
N ARG A 192 1.19 12.52 -3.76
CA ARG A 192 0.97 11.10 -3.45
C ARG A 192 1.65 10.21 -4.48
N LEU A 193 2.40 9.22 -4.00
CA LEU A 193 2.94 8.12 -4.77
C LEU A 193 2.03 6.90 -4.58
N LEU A 194 1.45 6.41 -5.67
CA LEU A 194 0.73 5.15 -5.70
C LEU A 194 1.37 4.24 -6.74
N THR A 195 1.89 3.10 -6.31
CA THR A 195 2.51 2.13 -7.21
C THR A 195 2.02 0.73 -6.90
N THR A 196 1.86 -0.07 -7.96
CA THR A 196 1.49 -1.48 -7.88
C THR A 196 2.39 -2.26 -8.83
N LYS A 197 3.04 -3.31 -8.32
CA LYS A 197 3.91 -4.21 -9.09
C LYS A 197 3.43 -5.64 -8.95
N PRO A 198 2.83 -6.24 -9.99
CA PRO A 198 2.57 -7.67 -10.01
C PRO A 198 3.89 -8.43 -10.18
N THR A 199 3.96 -9.62 -9.60
CA THR A 199 5.08 -10.56 -9.77
C THR A 199 4.57 -11.99 -9.84
N SER A 200 5.32 -12.84 -10.54
CA SER A 200 5.08 -14.27 -10.59
C SER A 200 6.41 -15.03 -10.70
N ALA A 201 6.47 -16.18 -10.06
CA ALA A 201 7.61 -17.07 -10.06
C ALA A 201 7.15 -18.53 -9.97
N SER A 202 7.92 -19.44 -10.57
CA SER A 202 7.78 -20.87 -10.32
C SER A 202 8.76 -21.27 -9.22
N ILE A 203 8.30 -22.04 -8.25
CA ILE A 203 9.06 -22.43 -7.07
C ILE A 203 9.62 -23.83 -7.30
N SER A 204 10.94 -23.96 -7.30
CA SER A 204 11.63 -25.24 -7.57
C SER A 204 11.44 -26.28 -6.47
N SER A 205 11.24 -25.85 -5.22
CA SER A 205 10.87 -26.71 -4.09
C SER A 205 9.88 -25.98 -3.19
N GLY A 206 8.77 -26.63 -2.81
CA GLY A 206 7.75 -26.06 -1.92
C GLY A 206 8.19 -25.83 -0.47
N SER A 207 9.50 -25.70 -0.23
CA SER A 207 10.05 -25.38 1.09
C SER A 207 9.88 -23.90 1.41
N ALA A 208 9.62 -23.59 2.68
CA ALA A 208 9.48 -22.22 3.17
C ALA A 208 10.68 -21.33 2.80
N SER A 209 11.90 -21.84 2.94
CA SER A 209 13.13 -21.10 2.60
C SER A 209 13.20 -20.70 1.12
N THR A 210 12.77 -21.57 0.21
CA THR A 210 12.75 -21.27 -1.22
C THR A 210 11.68 -20.24 -1.56
N ILE A 211 10.49 -20.34 -0.96
CA ILE A 211 9.40 -19.38 -1.14
C ILE A 211 9.84 -17.99 -0.66
N ILE A 212 10.41 -17.88 0.55
CA ILE A 212 10.88 -16.60 1.09
C ILE A 212 12.06 -16.04 0.27
N ARG A 213 12.95 -16.89 -0.24
CA ARG A 213 14.04 -16.43 -1.13
C ARG A 213 13.50 -15.76 -2.40
N GLU A 214 12.48 -16.35 -3.04
CA GLU A 214 11.86 -15.75 -4.23
C GLU A 214 11.11 -14.43 -3.90
N ILE A 215 10.43 -14.37 -2.74
CA ILE A 215 9.85 -13.11 -2.24
C ILE A 215 10.95 -12.05 -2.06
N THR A 216 12.07 -12.40 -1.43
CA THR A 216 13.20 -11.49 -1.20
C THR A 216 13.74 -10.92 -2.51
N VAL A 217 13.93 -11.78 -3.53
CA VAL A 217 14.40 -11.36 -4.85
C VAL A 217 13.39 -10.41 -5.52
N ALA A 218 12.09 -10.72 -5.43
CA ALA A 218 11.03 -9.90 -6.00
C ALA A 218 10.93 -8.52 -5.32
N GLU A 219 10.94 -8.47 -3.98
CA GLU A 219 10.86 -7.21 -3.22
C GLU A 219 12.11 -6.33 -3.46
N LYS A 220 13.30 -6.92 -3.44
CA LYS A 220 14.55 -6.21 -3.75
C LYS A 220 14.52 -5.61 -5.15
N LYS A 221 14.14 -6.41 -6.15
CA LYS A 221 14.03 -5.95 -7.54
C LYS A 221 13.05 -4.78 -7.65
N TYR A 222 11.89 -4.88 -6.99
CA TYR A 222 10.91 -3.81 -7.03
C TYR A 222 11.42 -2.52 -6.38
N GLN A 223 12.09 -2.61 -5.23
CA GLN A 223 12.70 -1.45 -4.58
C GLN A 223 13.76 -0.78 -5.48
N GLU A 224 14.63 -1.56 -6.12
CA GLU A 224 15.62 -1.05 -7.07
C GLU A 224 14.97 -0.38 -8.29
N GLU A 225 13.87 -0.95 -8.81
CA GLU A 225 13.09 -0.37 -9.90
C GLU A 225 12.43 0.96 -9.49
N LEU A 226 11.89 1.07 -8.27
CA LEU A 226 11.35 2.33 -7.75
C LEU A 226 12.42 3.42 -7.69
N ASN A 227 13.60 3.09 -7.13
CA ASN A 227 14.72 4.03 -7.04
C ASN A 227 15.17 4.52 -8.42
N LYS A 228 15.32 3.61 -9.39
CA LYS A 228 15.63 3.96 -10.78
C LYS A 228 14.51 4.79 -11.42
N GLY A 229 13.26 4.46 -11.13
CA GLY A 229 12.08 5.20 -11.61
C GLY A 229 12.11 6.66 -11.19
N PHE A 230 12.44 6.96 -9.93
CA PHE A 230 12.56 8.34 -9.46
C PHE A 230 13.68 9.12 -10.15
N ASN A 231 14.85 8.51 -10.36
CA ASN A 231 15.94 9.14 -11.10
C ASN A 231 15.52 9.45 -12.55
N ASN A 232 14.87 8.51 -13.21
CA ASN A 232 14.39 8.68 -14.59
C ASN A 232 13.31 9.77 -14.70
N LEU A 233 12.40 9.87 -13.73
CA LEU A 233 11.39 10.94 -13.69
C LEU A 233 12.03 12.31 -13.52
N SER A 234 12.98 12.42 -12.59
CA SER A 234 13.70 13.67 -12.29
C SER A 234 14.55 14.17 -13.47
N GLU A 235 15.29 13.27 -14.13
CA GLU A 235 16.21 13.64 -15.19
C GLU A 235 15.57 13.67 -16.59
N GLY A 236 14.49 12.91 -16.79
CA GLY A 236 13.80 12.79 -18.07
C GLY A 236 12.49 13.56 -18.09
N ALA A 237 11.41 12.92 -17.63
CA ALA A 237 10.04 13.38 -17.85
C ALA A 237 9.78 14.80 -17.33
N PHE A 238 10.22 15.13 -16.10
CA PHE A 238 9.99 16.46 -15.53
C PHE A 238 10.75 17.56 -16.26
N LYS A 239 12.00 17.31 -16.70
CA LYS A 239 12.73 18.26 -17.54
C LYS A 239 12.09 18.46 -18.91
N GLY A 240 11.43 17.43 -19.44
CA GLY A 240 10.66 17.49 -20.67
C GLY A 240 9.40 18.36 -20.57
N LEU A 241 8.72 18.33 -19.42
CA LEU A 241 7.53 19.17 -19.17
C LEU A 241 7.89 20.64 -19.00
N ARG A 242 8.85 20.95 -18.11
CA ARG A 242 9.30 22.31 -17.87
C ARG A 242 10.79 22.32 -17.56
N ARG A 243 11.54 23.01 -18.41
CA ARG A 243 12.97 23.21 -18.19
C ARG A 243 13.18 24.14 -16.99
N GLN A 244 14.21 23.88 -16.19
CA GLN A 244 14.61 24.76 -15.09
C GLN A 244 15.03 26.15 -15.60
N LEU A 245 15.64 26.21 -16.78
CA LEU A 245 15.97 27.43 -17.50
C LEU A 245 15.61 27.30 -18.99
N PRO A 246 15.33 28.43 -19.67
CA PRO A 246 15.26 28.49 -21.14
C PRO A 246 16.47 27.84 -21.81
N ILE A 247 16.37 27.56 -23.11
CA ILE A 247 17.47 26.95 -23.90
C ILE A 247 18.76 27.78 -23.79
N THR A 248 18.64 29.10 -23.69
CA THR A 248 19.74 30.06 -23.48
C THR A 248 20.51 29.87 -22.16
N ARG A 249 19.99 29.08 -21.22
CA ARG A 249 20.54 28.89 -19.86
C ARG A 249 20.64 30.20 -19.06
N GLN A 250 19.79 31.17 -19.38
CA GLN A 250 19.67 32.45 -18.67
C GLN A 250 18.21 32.68 -18.28
N LYS A 251 17.99 33.42 -17.19
CA LYS A 251 16.63 33.87 -16.84
C LYS A 251 16.10 34.76 -17.97
N ILE A 252 14.79 34.76 -18.12
CA ILE A 252 14.11 35.59 -19.12
C ILE A 252 14.38 37.06 -18.79
N GLU A 253 14.90 37.79 -19.79
CA GLU A 253 15.01 39.24 -19.74
C GLU A 253 13.67 39.86 -20.18
N TRP A 254 12.81 40.17 -19.21
CA TRP A 254 11.46 40.66 -19.47
C TRP A 254 11.42 41.96 -20.28
N ASP A 255 12.39 42.85 -20.08
CA ASP A 255 12.49 44.12 -20.83
C ASP A 255 12.71 43.92 -22.34
N LYS A 256 13.34 42.80 -22.72
CA LYS A 256 13.61 42.47 -24.13
C LYS A 256 12.44 41.74 -24.80
N ILE A 257 11.52 41.15 -24.03
CA ILE A 257 10.39 40.38 -24.57
C ILE A 257 9.50 41.22 -25.47
N ALA A 258 9.21 42.46 -25.10
CA ALA A 258 8.36 43.34 -25.91
C ALA A 258 9.03 43.80 -27.22
N GLY A 259 10.37 43.72 -27.30
CA GLY A 259 11.16 44.16 -28.45
C GLY A 259 11.57 43.06 -29.42
N TYR A 260 11.46 41.77 -29.04
CA TYR A 260 11.83 40.66 -29.92
C TYR A 260 10.89 40.56 -31.11
N ARG A 261 11.42 40.77 -32.33
CA ARG A 261 10.70 40.47 -33.56
C ARG A 261 10.80 38.98 -33.83
N LEU A 262 9.69 38.27 -33.63
CA LEU A 262 9.58 36.83 -33.86
C LEU A 262 9.91 36.51 -35.33
N GLY A 263 11.15 36.07 -35.60
CA GLY A 263 11.62 35.70 -36.94
C GLY A 263 13.05 36.14 -37.29
N GLN A 264 13.54 37.27 -36.74
CA GLN A 264 14.92 37.74 -36.97
C GLN A 264 15.87 37.34 -35.83
N ASP A 265 15.40 37.39 -34.58
CA ASP A 265 16.28 37.29 -33.41
C ASP A 265 16.26 35.92 -32.70
N ILE A 266 15.31 35.04 -33.06
CA ILE A 266 15.07 33.76 -32.34
C ILE A 266 15.29 32.53 -33.22
N GLY A 267 15.14 32.65 -34.55
CA GLY A 267 15.60 31.63 -35.49
C GLY A 267 17.04 31.95 -35.85
N GLY A 268 18.01 31.11 -35.51
CA GLY A 268 19.43 31.30 -35.82
C GLY A 268 19.69 31.44 -37.33
N GLY A 269 19.38 32.61 -37.87
CA GLY A 269 19.63 32.99 -39.24
C GLY A 269 21.12 33.12 -39.42
N SER A 270 21.71 32.13 -40.07
CA SER A 270 23.07 32.16 -40.59
C SER A 270 23.31 33.48 -41.31
N SER A 271 23.99 34.43 -40.65
CA SER A 271 24.65 35.53 -41.35
C SER A 271 25.88 34.95 -42.03
N LYS A 272 25.68 34.35 -43.21
CA LYS A 272 26.75 34.22 -44.19
C LYS A 272 26.80 35.55 -44.94
N ARG A 273 27.80 36.37 -44.58
CA ARG A 273 28.39 37.33 -45.50
C ARG A 273 29.22 36.59 -46.54
#